data_AF-A0A242P9Z9-F1
#
_entry.id   AF-A0A242P9Z9-F1
#
_cell.length_a   1.000
_cell.length_b   1.000
_cell.length_c   1.000
_cell.angle_alpha   90.00
_cell.angle_beta   90.00
_cell.angle_gamma   90.00
#
_symmetry.space_group_name_H-M   'P 1'
#
loop_
_entity.id
_entity.type
_entity.pdbx_description
1 polymer ?
#
loop_
_entity_poly.entity_id
_entity_poly.type
_entity_poly.pdbx_seq_one_letter_code
_entity_poly.pdbx_strand_id
1 'polypeptide(L)'
;MYFHTDLNGCPEKLTDTNGELLWECSFQLWGKRIHEIEHESVEQNLRYQGQYLDRETGLHYNTFRYYDPDIGRFTQPDPIGLLGGLNLYQYAPNGLTWIDPFGLMCSNTSFKAAFREAKRRLRIPRNTNTPKPVKVYDNKYENRTVWEYKVDGNKKYIILHEEDKFGRGPHFHTADDLHGDPLQPKVRYNQHGGHIPENMTGITNAKGRK
;
A
#
# COMPACT_ATOMS: atom_id res chain seq x y z
N MET A 1 -14.47 26.07 -6.85
CA MET A 1 -15.08 25.32 -5.74
C MET A 1 -13.99 24.92 -4.77
N TYR A 2 -14.29 24.85 -3.48
CA TYR A 2 -13.34 24.54 -2.41
C TYR A 2 -13.93 23.50 -1.46
N PHE A 3 -13.15 22.47 -1.16
CA PHE A 3 -13.51 21.43 -0.21
C PHE A 3 -13.06 21.80 1.20
N HIS A 4 -13.93 21.53 2.16
CA HIS A 4 -13.64 21.62 3.58
C HIS A 4 -13.79 20.21 4.16
N THR A 5 -12.73 19.70 4.76
CA THR A 5 -12.65 18.30 5.19
C THR A 5 -12.46 18.18 6.70
N ASP A 6 -12.97 17.10 7.27
CA ASP A 6 -12.65 16.66 8.63
C ASP A 6 -11.17 16.20 8.71
N LEU A 7 -10.67 15.95 9.93
CA LEU A 7 -9.32 15.48 10.25
C LEU A 7 -8.91 14.20 9.51
N ASN A 8 -9.87 13.31 9.24
CA ASN A 8 -9.66 12.07 8.48
C ASN A 8 -9.64 12.29 6.95
N GLY A 9 -9.88 13.53 6.50
CA GLY A 9 -9.94 13.91 5.09
C GLY A 9 -11.31 13.69 4.43
N CYS A 10 -12.36 13.31 5.18
CA CYS A 10 -13.71 13.22 4.65
C CYS A 10 -14.26 14.63 4.32
N PRO A 11 -14.77 14.88 3.10
CA PRO A 11 -15.41 16.15 2.76
C PRO A 11 -16.67 16.41 3.58
N GLU A 12 -16.68 17.48 4.37
CA GLU A 12 -17.87 17.92 5.11
C GLU A 12 -18.63 19.04 4.41
N LYS A 13 -17.92 19.90 3.66
CA LYS A 13 -18.54 21.03 2.93
C LYS A 13 -17.88 21.30 1.59
N LEU A 14 -18.66 21.85 0.68
CA LEU A 14 -18.21 22.36 -0.62
C LEU A 14 -18.72 23.79 -0.78
N THR A 15 -17.82 24.73 -1.07
CA THR A 15 -18.18 26.12 -1.35
C THR A 15 -17.78 26.54 -2.77
N ASP A 16 -18.47 27.54 -3.31
CA ASP A 16 -18.13 28.15 -4.60
C ASP A 16 -16.93 29.13 -4.49
N THR A 17 -16.65 29.91 -5.54
CA THR A 17 -15.58 30.92 -5.52
C THR A 17 -15.89 32.16 -4.67
N ASN A 18 -17.16 32.41 -4.37
CA ASN A 18 -17.63 33.52 -3.56
C ASN A 18 -17.74 33.13 -2.07
N GLY A 19 -17.58 31.85 -1.74
CA GLY A 19 -17.69 31.31 -0.39
C GLY A 19 -19.11 30.83 -0.05
N GLU A 20 -20.02 30.79 -1.01
CA GLU A 20 -21.38 30.28 -0.82
C GLU A 20 -21.37 28.76 -0.72
N LEU A 21 -22.20 28.23 0.17
CA LEU A 21 -22.29 26.79 0.43
C LEU A 21 -23.07 26.11 -0.69
N LEU A 22 -22.46 25.12 -1.33
CA LEU A 22 -23.08 24.33 -2.40
C LEU A 22 -23.60 22.99 -1.87
N TRP A 23 -22.85 22.38 -0.95
CA TRP A 23 -23.13 21.07 -0.39
C TRP A 23 -22.52 20.95 1.01
N GLU A 24 -23.22 20.25 1.91
CA GLU A 24 -22.67 19.85 3.19
C GLU A 24 -23.15 18.47 3.62
N CYS A 25 -22.31 17.77 4.37
CA CYS A 25 -22.61 16.44 4.90
C CYS A 25 -21.87 16.23 6.22
N SER A 26 -22.47 15.44 7.11
CA SER A 26 -21.80 14.93 8.31
C SER A 26 -21.81 13.42 8.34
N PHE A 27 -20.81 12.85 9.01
CA PHE A 27 -20.57 11.42 9.02
C PHE A 27 -20.41 10.89 10.44
N GLN A 28 -20.81 9.64 10.65
CA GLN A 28 -20.38 8.84 11.78
C GLN A 28 -18.92 8.43 11.60
N LEU A 29 -18.34 7.83 12.65
CA LEU A 29 -16.95 7.39 12.72
C LEU A 29 -16.46 6.53 11.54
N TRP A 30 -17.37 5.77 10.91
CA TRP A 30 -17.06 4.86 9.81
C TRP A 30 -17.53 5.37 8.45
N GLY A 31 -17.84 6.66 8.33
CA GLY A 31 -18.19 7.28 7.05
C GLY A 31 -19.66 7.13 6.70
N LYS A 32 -20.49 6.58 7.60
CA LYS A 32 -21.94 6.57 7.43
C LYS A 32 -22.46 7.99 7.51
N ARG A 33 -23.10 8.46 6.45
CA ARG A 33 -23.77 9.76 6.41
C ARG A 33 -24.85 9.86 7.49
N ILE A 34 -24.84 10.95 8.25
CA ILE A 34 -25.91 11.31 9.19
C ILE A 34 -26.90 12.26 8.49
N HIS A 35 -26.38 13.30 7.83
CA HIS A 35 -27.16 14.21 6.99
C HIS A 35 -26.34 14.63 5.77
N GLU A 36 -27.02 14.92 4.66
CA GLU A 36 -26.46 15.55 3.47
C GLU A 36 -27.46 16.55 2.94
N ILE A 37 -27.00 17.77 2.68
CA ILE A 37 -27.81 18.89 2.24
C ILE A 37 -27.15 19.43 0.97
N GLU A 38 -27.89 19.37 -0.13
CA GLU A 38 -27.56 20.03 -1.38
C GLU A 38 -28.24 21.41 -1.37
N HIS A 39 -27.44 22.47 -1.28
CA HIS A 39 -27.93 23.86 -1.32
C HIS A 39 -28.10 24.35 -2.76
N GLU A 40 -27.26 23.82 -3.65
CA GLU A 40 -27.33 23.97 -5.10
C GLU A 40 -27.18 22.60 -5.76
N SER A 41 -27.61 22.47 -7.01
CA SER A 41 -27.48 21.20 -7.75
C SER A 41 -26.00 20.90 -8.04
N VAL A 42 -25.38 20.09 -7.18
CA VAL A 42 -24.01 19.62 -7.32
C VAL A 42 -23.90 18.16 -6.90
N GLU A 43 -23.28 17.34 -7.75
CA GLU A 43 -23.05 15.94 -7.42
C GLU A 43 -21.72 15.79 -6.67
N GLN A 44 -21.80 15.58 -5.34
CA GLN A 44 -20.64 15.36 -4.49
C GLN A 44 -20.58 13.94 -3.94
N ASN A 45 -19.67 13.14 -4.48
CA ASN A 45 -19.55 11.72 -4.15
C ASN A 45 -18.23 11.34 -3.46
N LEU A 46 -17.30 12.27 -3.20
CA LEU A 46 -16.07 11.95 -2.48
C LEU A 46 -16.37 11.60 -1.01
N ARG A 47 -15.67 10.61 -0.47
CA ARG A 47 -15.78 10.14 0.93
C ARG A 47 -14.40 10.17 1.58
N TYR A 48 -14.03 9.18 2.40
CA TYR A 48 -12.64 9.10 2.88
C TYR A 48 -11.63 9.11 1.74
N GLN A 49 -10.37 9.39 2.05
CA GLN A 49 -9.31 9.45 1.05
C GLN A 49 -9.22 8.13 0.26
N GLY A 50 -9.46 8.19 -1.05
CA GLY A 50 -9.52 7.03 -1.94
C GLY A 50 -10.91 6.42 -2.16
N GLN A 51 -11.94 6.93 -1.45
CA GLN A 51 -13.32 6.46 -1.53
C GLN A 51 -14.19 7.36 -2.42
N TYR A 52 -15.04 6.72 -3.22
CA TYR A 52 -16.10 7.34 -4.00
C TYR A 52 -17.43 6.69 -3.68
N LEU A 53 -18.44 7.48 -3.30
CA LEU A 53 -19.79 6.99 -3.05
C LEU A 53 -20.41 6.52 -4.37
N ASP A 54 -20.80 5.25 -4.39
CA ASP A 54 -21.77 4.74 -5.34
C ASP A 54 -23.19 4.99 -4.79
N ARG A 55 -23.91 5.93 -5.41
CA ARG A 55 -25.26 6.31 -4.96
C ARG A 55 -26.30 5.20 -5.18
N GLU A 56 -26.07 4.27 -6.12
CA GLU A 56 -27.01 3.16 -6.38
C GLU A 56 -27.01 2.16 -5.22
N THR A 57 -25.82 1.83 -4.71
CA THR A 57 -25.67 0.82 -3.66
C THR A 57 -25.56 1.44 -2.26
N GLY A 58 -25.17 2.71 -2.15
CA GLY A 58 -24.80 3.36 -0.89
C GLY A 58 -23.40 2.95 -0.39
N LEU A 59 -22.70 2.07 -1.11
CA LEU A 59 -21.36 1.62 -0.77
C LEU A 59 -20.31 2.62 -1.27
N HIS A 60 -19.14 2.59 -0.65
CA HIS A 60 -18.01 3.42 -1.06
C HIS A 60 -17.03 2.57 -1.88
N TYR A 61 -16.91 2.86 -3.16
CA TYR A 61 -15.90 2.26 -4.01
C TYR A 61 -14.50 2.76 -3.63
N ASN A 62 -13.60 1.82 -3.35
CA ASN A 62 -12.25 2.09 -2.89
C ASN A 62 -11.25 1.26 -3.70
N THR A 63 -11.04 1.68 -4.95
CA THR A 63 -10.16 1.09 -5.99
C THR A 63 -10.32 -0.41 -6.23
N PHE A 64 -9.99 -1.27 -5.28
CA PHE A 64 -10.08 -2.73 -5.40
C PHE A 64 -11.28 -3.34 -4.67
N ARG A 65 -11.93 -2.60 -3.76
CA ARG A 65 -13.01 -3.13 -2.92
C ARG A 65 -14.12 -2.11 -2.70
N TYR A 66 -15.32 -2.60 -2.41
CA TYR A 66 -16.42 -1.80 -1.92
C TYR A 66 -16.42 -1.82 -0.39
N TYR A 67 -16.48 -0.64 0.20
CA TYR A 67 -16.56 -0.41 1.63
C TYR A 67 -18.00 -0.12 2.03
N ASP A 68 -18.48 -0.82 3.05
CA ASP A 68 -19.77 -0.60 3.67
C ASP A 68 -19.61 0.31 4.89
N PRO A 69 -20.07 1.57 4.82
CA PRO A 69 -19.95 2.53 5.91
C PRO A 69 -20.87 2.23 7.09
N ASP A 70 -21.93 1.42 6.92
CA ASP A 70 -22.85 1.06 8.01
C ASP A 70 -22.19 0.13 9.02
N ILE A 71 -21.30 -0.75 8.55
CA ILE A 71 -20.60 -1.75 9.37
C ILE A 71 -19.08 -1.52 9.46
N GLY A 72 -18.57 -0.51 8.78
CA GLY A 72 -17.18 -0.06 8.86
C GLY A 72 -16.16 -1.05 8.28
N ARG A 73 -16.49 -1.73 7.18
CA ARG A 73 -15.62 -2.76 6.58
C ARG A 73 -15.84 -2.95 5.08
N PHE A 74 -14.90 -3.60 4.41
CA PHE A 74 -15.08 -4.04 3.04
C PHE A 74 -16.11 -5.17 2.93
N THR A 75 -16.82 -5.22 1.81
CA THR A 75 -17.77 -6.29 1.50
C THR A 75 -17.09 -7.48 0.85
N GLN A 76 -15.91 -7.29 0.23
CA GLN A 76 -15.08 -8.35 -0.33
C GLN A 76 -13.83 -8.62 0.53
N PRO A 77 -13.36 -9.88 0.56
CA PRO A 77 -12.07 -10.20 1.18
C PRO A 77 -10.92 -9.52 0.43
N ASP A 78 -9.84 -9.22 1.15
CA ASP A 78 -8.65 -8.59 0.60
C ASP A 78 -8.07 -9.41 -0.57
N PRO A 79 -7.94 -8.83 -1.79
CA PRO A 79 -7.41 -9.54 -2.96
C PRO A 79 -5.97 -10.03 -2.78
N ILE A 80 -5.17 -9.39 -1.90
CA ILE A 80 -3.81 -9.84 -1.57
C ILE A 80 -3.79 -10.85 -0.41
N GLY A 81 -4.97 -11.28 0.05
CA GLY A 81 -5.15 -12.28 1.09
C GLY A 81 -4.51 -11.86 2.41
N LEU A 82 -3.88 -12.82 3.11
CA LEU A 82 -3.27 -12.58 4.42
C LEU A 82 -2.11 -11.56 4.41
N LEU A 83 -1.64 -11.13 3.24
CA LEU A 83 -0.68 -10.02 3.13
C LEU A 83 -1.33 -8.68 3.52
N GLY A 84 -2.64 -8.54 3.26
CA GLY A 84 -3.48 -7.41 3.65
C GLY A 84 -3.82 -7.38 5.15
N GLY A 85 -3.36 -8.37 5.91
CA GLY A 85 -3.65 -8.53 7.33
C GLY A 85 -4.50 -9.75 7.65
N LEU A 86 -4.70 -9.98 8.95
CA LEU A 86 -5.45 -11.14 9.44
C LEU A 86 -6.97 -10.98 9.22
N ASN A 87 -7.46 -9.74 9.22
CA ASN A 87 -8.86 -9.45 8.95
C ASN A 87 -9.02 -8.98 7.50
N LEU A 88 -9.39 -9.93 6.63
CA LEU A 88 -9.51 -9.70 5.19
C LEU A 88 -10.59 -8.68 4.80
N TYR A 89 -11.47 -8.30 5.73
CA TYR A 89 -12.54 -7.34 5.46
C TYR A 89 -12.27 -5.97 6.09
N GLN A 90 -11.20 -5.81 6.87
CA GLN A 90 -10.96 -4.56 7.59
C GLN A 90 -10.56 -3.43 6.64
N TYR A 91 -11.16 -2.25 6.83
CA TYR A 91 -10.78 -1.01 6.15
C TYR A 91 -9.48 -0.42 6.68
N ALA A 92 -9.46 -0.10 7.97
CA ALA A 92 -8.27 0.42 8.64
C ALA A 92 -8.23 -0.04 10.10
N PRO A 93 -7.04 -0.05 10.74
CA PRO A 93 -6.92 -0.26 12.18
C PRO A 93 -7.68 0.80 13.01
N ASN A 94 -7.75 2.04 12.51
CA ASN A 94 -8.47 3.15 13.13
C ASN A 94 -8.90 4.18 12.06
N GLY A 95 -10.20 4.34 11.83
CA GLY A 95 -10.74 5.24 10.79
C GLY A 95 -10.53 6.75 11.01
N LEU A 96 -10.08 7.19 12.19
CA LEU A 96 -9.78 8.62 12.46
C LEU A 96 -8.37 9.01 12.04
N THR A 97 -7.41 8.09 12.20
CA THR A 97 -5.97 8.39 12.03
C THR A 97 -5.32 7.59 10.91
N TRP A 98 -6.05 6.64 10.32
CA TRP A 98 -5.58 5.80 9.23
C TRP A 98 -6.53 5.86 8.04
N ILE A 99 -5.92 5.82 6.86
CA ILE A 99 -6.61 5.71 5.58
C ILE A 99 -6.10 4.46 4.85
N ASP A 100 -6.95 3.84 4.04
CA ASP A 100 -6.56 2.79 3.09
C ASP A 100 -6.92 3.22 1.66
N PRO A 101 -6.09 4.06 1.01
CA PRO A 101 -6.45 4.69 -0.26
C PRO A 101 -6.66 3.70 -1.41
N PHE A 102 -6.02 2.52 -1.33
CA PHE A 102 -6.11 1.49 -2.36
C PHE A 102 -7.13 0.41 -1.99
N GLY A 103 -7.49 0.28 -0.73
CA GLY A 103 -8.29 -0.84 -0.28
C GLY A 103 -7.44 -2.09 -0.21
N LEU A 104 -6.20 -1.96 0.24
CA LEU A 104 -5.22 -3.03 0.43
C LEU A 104 -4.51 -2.75 1.77
N MET A 105 -5.23 -2.90 2.87
CA MET A 105 -4.73 -2.57 4.20
C MET A 105 -3.35 -3.18 4.44
N CYS A 106 -2.40 -2.35 4.86
CA CYS A 106 -1.00 -2.73 4.92
C CYS A 106 -0.65 -3.23 6.31
N SER A 107 -0.55 -4.55 6.48
CA SER A 107 0.00 -5.13 7.71
C SER A 107 1.49 -4.82 7.85
N ASN A 108 1.95 -4.61 9.09
CA ASN A 108 3.38 -4.50 9.41
C ASN A 108 4.10 -5.77 8.94
N THR A 109 4.81 -5.66 7.82
CA THR A 109 5.48 -6.82 7.23
C THR A 109 6.86 -6.95 7.86
N SER A 110 7.05 -7.95 8.72
CA SER A 110 8.37 -8.24 9.28
C SER A 110 9.38 -8.64 8.20
N PHE A 111 10.66 -8.37 8.44
CA PHE A 111 11.75 -8.79 7.54
C PHE A 111 11.68 -10.26 7.18
N LYS A 112 11.41 -11.13 8.17
CA LYS A 112 11.32 -12.58 7.96
C LYS A 112 10.15 -12.97 7.06
N ALA A 113 9.01 -12.27 7.18
CA ALA A 113 7.85 -12.50 6.34
C ALA A 113 8.11 -12.04 4.91
N ALA A 114 8.64 -10.82 4.74
CA ALA A 114 8.98 -10.26 3.43
C ALA A 114 10.04 -11.10 2.70
N PHE A 115 11.10 -11.53 3.41
CA PHE A 115 12.15 -12.37 2.82
C PHE A 115 11.63 -13.76 2.41
N ARG A 116 10.70 -14.34 3.18
CA ARG A 116 10.04 -15.59 2.82
C ARG A 116 9.17 -15.44 1.58
N GLU A 117 8.48 -14.32 1.44
CA GLU A 117 7.70 -14.01 0.25
C GLU A 117 8.60 -13.83 -0.98
N ALA A 118 9.73 -13.15 -0.84
CA ALA A 118 10.72 -13.02 -1.91
C ALA A 118 11.25 -14.38 -2.38
N LYS A 119 11.57 -15.30 -1.45
CA LYS A 119 11.91 -16.69 -1.78
C LYS A 119 10.79 -17.38 -2.56
N ARG A 120 9.52 -17.20 -2.13
CA ARG A 120 8.35 -17.80 -2.78
C ARG A 120 8.19 -17.31 -4.22
N ARG A 121 8.32 -16.00 -4.47
CA ARG A 121 8.24 -15.41 -5.83
C ARG A 121 9.30 -16.00 -6.78
N LEU A 122 10.49 -16.28 -6.24
CA LEU A 122 11.60 -16.90 -6.99
C LEU A 122 11.56 -18.43 -7.05
N ARG A 123 10.52 -19.07 -6.48
CA ARG A 123 10.42 -20.53 -6.33
C ARG A 123 11.61 -21.17 -5.61
N ILE A 124 12.27 -20.42 -4.72
CA ILE A 124 13.34 -20.95 -3.86
C ILE A 124 12.71 -21.83 -2.77
N PRO A 125 13.09 -23.12 -2.64
CA PRO A 125 12.56 -23.99 -1.60
C PRO A 125 12.78 -23.41 -0.20
N ARG A 126 11.78 -23.54 0.68
CA ARG A 126 11.80 -22.92 2.02
C ARG A 126 12.99 -23.34 2.89
N ASN A 127 13.43 -24.58 2.73
CA ASN A 127 14.54 -25.17 3.49
C ASN A 127 15.93 -24.85 2.89
N THR A 128 15.98 -24.06 1.82
CA THR A 128 17.25 -23.63 1.23
C THR A 128 17.96 -22.68 2.18
N ASN A 129 19.22 -23.01 2.49
CA ASN A 129 20.10 -22.16 3.29
C ASN A 129 20.18 -20.76 2.71
N THR A 130 20.07 -19.75 3.57
CA THR A 130 20.20 -18.35 3.16
C THR A 130 21.69 -18.05 2.96
N PRO A 131 22.12 -17.64 1.76
CA PRO A 131 23.51 -17.29 1.48
C PRO A 131 23.89 -16.00 2.23
N LYS A 132 25.19 -15.76 2.36
CA LYS A 132 25.69 -14.52 2.96
C LYS A 132 25.32 -13.33 2.05
N PRO A 133 24.69 -12.27 2.59
CA PRO A 133 24.38 -11.09 1.79
C PRO A 133 25.63 -10.33 1.38
N VAL A 134 25.57 -9.69 0.21
CA VAL A 134 26.55 -8.73 -0.26
C VAL A 134 25.92 -7.35 -0.27
N LYS A 135 26.56 -6.37 0.39
CA LYS A 135 26.17 -4.96 0.31
C LYS A 135 26.85 -4.33 -0.89
N VAL A 136 26.06 -3.75 -1.79
CA VAL A 136 26.53 -3.03 -2.97
C VAL A 136 26.26 -1.56 -2.74
N TYR A 137 27.33 -0.79 -2.61
CA TYR A 137 27.28 0.66 -2.49
C TYR A 137 27.33 1.27 -3.88
N ASP A 138 26.24 1.92 -4.26
CA ASP A 138 26.06 2.48 -5.57
C ASP A 138 25.88 3.99 -5.41
N ASN A 139 26.90 4.78 -5.76
CA ASN A 139 26.80 6.24 -5.67
C ASN A 139 25.93 6.84 -6.81
N LYS A 140 25.37 6.00 -7.69
CA LYS A 140 24.56 6.41 -8.84
C LYS A 140 23.12 5.87 -8.75
N TYR A 141 22.95 4.65 -8.24
CA TYR A 141 21.65 4.03 -7.97
C TYR A 141 21.42 3.86 -6.46
N GLU A 142 20.34 3.20 -6.07
CA GLU A 142 20.08 2.95 -4.65
C GLU A 142 21.04 1.89 -4.09
N ASN A 143 21.61 2.18 -2.91
CA ASN A 143 22.37 1.21 -2.14
C ASN A 143 21.50 -0.01 -1.86
N ARG A 144 22.11 -1.20 -1.96
CA ARG A 144 21.34 -2.45 -1.89
C ARG A 144 22.07 -3.56 -1.17
N THR A 145 21.30 -4.45 -0.56
CA THR A 145 21.79 -5.71 -0.03
C THR A 145 21.26 -6.85 -0.89
N VAL A 146 22.14 -7.70 -1.40
CA VAL A 146 21.82 -8.71 -2.41
C VAL A 146 22.09 -10.11 -1.86
N TRP A 147 21.14 -11.02 -2.10
CA TRP A 147 21.30 -12.46 -1.88
C TRP A 147 21.19 -13.18 -3.22
N GLU A 148 22.25 -13.85 -3.65
CA GLU A 148 22.28 -14.68 -4.87
C GLU A 148 21.95 -16.14 -4.52
N TYR A 149 20.97 -16.71 -5.22
CA TYR A 149 20.61 -18.11 -5.18
C TYR A 149 20.83 -18.75 -6.54
N LYS A 150 21.09 -20.06 -6.56
CA LYS A 150 21.07 -20.88 -7.77
C LYS A 150 19.88 -21.84 -7.68
N VAL A 151 18.91 -21.70 -8.59
CA VAL A 151 17.68 -22.51 -8.65
C VAL A 151 17.52 -23.00 -10.07
N ASP A 152 17.40 -24.33 -10.26
CA ASP A 152 17.24 -24.97 -11.57
C ASP A 152 18.30 -24.52 -12.59
N GLY A 153 19.55 -24.40 -12.14
CA GLY A 153 20.67 -23.95 -12.97
C GLY A 153 20.77 -22.43 -13.18
N ASN A 154 19.73 -21.67 -12.87
CA ASN A 154 19.65 -20.22 -13.08
C ASN A 154 19.98 -19.45 -11.81
N LYS A 155 20.62 -18.28 -11.97
CA LYS A 155 20.83 -17.34 -10.86
C LYS A 155 19.55 -16.56 -10.59
N LYS A 156 19.25 -16.36 -9.31
CA LYS A 156 18.08 -15.61 -8.81
C LYS A 156 18.52 -14.72 -7.67
N TYR A 157 17.98 -13.50 -7.62
CA TYR A 157 18.43 -12.50 -6.67
C TYR A 157 17.27 -11.96 -5.85
N ILE A 158 17.46 -11.91 -4.54
CA ILE A 158 16.63 -11.13 -3.62
C ILE A 158 17.42 -9.88 -3.29
N ILE A 159 16.79 -8.72 -3.43
CA ILE A 159 17.46 -7.43 -3.28
C ILE A 159 16.67 -6.61 -2.29
N LEU A 160 17.35 -6.11 -1.26
CA LEU A 160 16.82 -5.18 -0.26
C LEU A 160 17.32 -3.78 -0.57
N HIS A 161 16.38 -2.84 -0.63
CA HIS A 161 16.64 -1.42 -0.51
C HIS A 161 16.16 -0.96 0.87
N GLU A 162 16.97 -0.16 1.56
CA GLU A 162 16.58 0.44 2.84
C GLU A 162 15.59 1.59 2.63
N GLU A 163 15.68 2.28 1.49
CA GLU A 163 14.76 3.31 1.05
C GLU A 163 14.88 3.45 -0.48
N ASP A 164 13.78 3.69 -1.19
CA ASP A 164 13.84 4.05 -2.61
C ASP A 164 13.85 5.57 -2.84
N LYS A 165 14.22 5.97 -4.06
CA LYS A 165 14.19 7.37 -4.52
C LYS A 165 12.81 8.02 -4.52
N PHE A 166 11.74 7.25 -4.30
CA PHE A 166 10.36 7.73 -4.20
C PHE A 166 9.88 7.80 -2.75
N GLY A 167 10.76 7.53 -1.77
CA GLY A 167 10.44 7.60 -0.35
C GLY A 167 9.70 6.38 0.19
N ARG A 168 9.70 5.24 -0.53
CA ARG A 168 9.27 3.96 0.06
C ARG A 168 10.31 3.53 1.09
N GLY A 169 9.83 3.11 2.25
CA GLY A 169 10.67 2.50 3.29
C GLY A 169 11.33 1.18 2.86
N PRO A 170 11.96 0.46 3.80
CA PRO A 170 12.76 -0.72 3.48
C PRO A 170 11.93 -1.77 2.75
N HIS A 171 12.39 -2.31 1.63
CA HIS A 171 11.61 -3.28 0.86
C HIS A 171 12.49 -4.21 0.05
N PHE A 172 11.98 -5.41 -0.22
CA PHE A 172 12.60 -6.31 -1.18
C PHE A 172 11.98 -6.17 -2.56
N HIS A 173 12.77 -6.48 -3.59
CA HIS A 173 12.25 -6.98 -4.86
C HIS A 173 13.10 -8.17 -5.31
N THR A 174 12.62 -8.85 -6.35
CA THR A 174 13.33 -9.99 -6.95
C THR A 174 13.96 -9.55 -8.26
N ALA A 175 14.99 -10.26 -8.70
CA ALA A 175 15.67 -9.97 -9.95
C ALA A 175 16.36 -11.21 -10.55
N ASP A 176 16.79 -11.07 -11.79
CA ASP A 176 17.75 -11.93 -12.47
C ASP A 176 18.88 -11.10 -13.10
N ASP A 177 19.86 -11.80 -13.66
CA ASP A 177 21.08 -11.26 -14.25
C ASP A 177 21.01 -11.06 -15.77
N LEU A 178 19.83 -11.15 -16.40
CA LEU A 178 19.68 -11.07 -17.86
C LEU A 178 20.16 -9.74 -18.46
N HIS A 179 20.15 -8.65 -17.68
CA HIS A 179 20.56 -7.31 -18.13
C HIS A 179 21.76 -6.73 -17.37
N GLY A 180 22.37 -7.52 -16.50
CA GLY A 180 23.50 -7.11 -15.67
C GLY A 180 23.44 -7.74 -14.29
N ASP A 181 24.60 -7.91 -13.67
CA ASP A 181 24.73 -8.59 -12.38
C ASP A 181 24.34 -7.64 -11.23
N PRO A 182 23.30 -7.96 -10.43
CA PRO A 182 22.91 -7.15 -9.28
C PRO A 182 24.01 -6.99 -8.23
N LEU A 183 25.04 -7.84 -8.21
CA LEU A 183 26.19 -7.73 -7.30
C LEU A 183 27.19 -6.64 -7.72
N GLN A 184 27.12 -6.12 -8.94
CA GLN A 184 28.08 -5.15 -9.46
C GLN A 184 27.59 -3.70 -9.26
N PRO A 185 28.42 -2.79 -8.70
CA PRO A 185 28.04 -1.39 -8.57
C PRO A 185 27.91 -0.73 -9.94
N LYS A 186 27.04 0.29 -10.05
CA LYS A 186 26.81 1.11 -11.26
C LYS A 186 26.28 0.33 -12.47
N VAL A 187 25.79 -0.89 -12.27
CA VAL A 187 25.18 -1.74 -13.32
C VAL A 187 23.67 -1.77 -13.13
N ARG A 188 22.91 -1.63 -14.24
CA ARG A 188 21.48 -1.94 -14.23
C ARG A 188 21.30 -3.44 -14.34
N TYR A 189 20.28 -3.96 -13.68
CA TYR A 189 19.92 -5.37 -13.73
C TYR A 189 18.40 -5.49 -13.93
N ASN A 190 17.93 -6.70 -14.19
CA ASN A 190 16.53 -6.94 -14.48
C ASN A 190 15.73 -7.15 -13.19
N GLN A 191 15.13 -6.07 -12.68
CA GLN A 191 14.19 -6.12 -11.57
C GLN A 191 12.85 -6.71 -12.03
N HIS A 192 12.37 -7.73 -11.33
CA HIS A 192 11.03 -8.28 -11.54
C HIS A 192 9.98 -7.32 -10.98
N GLY A 193 8.78 -7.35 -11.56
CA GLY A 193 7.67 -6.50 -11.12
C GLY A 193 7.27 -6.72 -9.66
N GLY A 194 6.90 -5.61 -9.01
CA GLY A 194 6.40 -5.60 -7.64
C GLY A 194 7.48 -5.41 -6.57
N HIS A 195 7.03 -5.06 -5.38
CA HIS A 195 7.88 -4.83 -4.20
C HIS A 195 7.35 -5.66 -3.02
N ILE A 196 8.14 -5.84 -1.97
CA ILE A 196 7.75 -6.61 -0.80
C ILE A 196 8.20 -5.87 0.47
N PRO A 197 7.27 -5.28 1.24
CA PRO A 197 5.84 -5.17 0.92
C PRO A 197 5.59 -4.22 -0.26
N GLU A 198 4.38 -4.25 -0.82
CA GLU A 198 3.99 -3.37 -1.94
C GLU A 198 3.65 -1.94 -1.49
N ASN A 199 3.54 -1.75 -0.16
CA ASN A 199 3.19 -0.49 0.47
C ASN A 199 4.37 0.50 0.57
N MET A 200 4.06 1.74 0.97
CA MET A 200 5.06 2.80 1.13
C MET A 200 5.83 2.72 2.45
N THR A 201 5.25 2.11 3.48
CA THR A 201 5.88 2.03 4.81
C THR A 201 7.08 1.09 4.84
N GLY A 202 7.06 0.04 4.03
CA GLY A 202 8.13 -0.94 3.97
C GLY A 202 8.11 -1.96 5.11
N ILE A 203 9.24 -2.64 5.27
CA ILE A 203 9.50 -3.73 6.19
C ILE A 203 9.72 -3.14 7.58
N THR A 204 8.96 -3.63 8.56
CA THR A 204 9.20 -3.29 9.95
C THR A 204 10.41 -4.07 10.47
N ASN A 205 11.39 -3.35 11.00
CA ASN A 205 12.54 -3.92 11.70
C ASN A 205 12.08 -4.76 12.92
N ALA A 206 12.89 -5.74 13.34
CA ALA A 206 12.55 -6.69 14.41
C ALA A 206 12.31 -6.04 15.81
N LYS A 207 12.45 -4.73 15.93
CA LYS A 207 12.24 -3.95 17.16
C LYS A 207 10.99 -3.06 17.13
N GLY A 208 10.18 -3.08 16.06
CA GLY A 208 8.94 -2.33 15.99
C GLY A 208 9.12 -0.82 16.20
N ARG A 209 10.27 -0.26 15.80
CA ARG A 209 10.49 1.18 15.85
C ARG A 209 10.60 1.74 14.44
N LYS A 210 9.73 2.72 14.18
CA LYS A 210 9.85 3.68 13.08
C LYS A 210 11.26 4.26 13.06
#